data_AF-A0A7R9GV47-F1
#
_entry.id   AF-A0A7R9GV47-F1
#
_cell.length_a   1.000
_cell.length_b   1.000
_cell.length_c   1.000
_cell.angle_alpha   90.00
_cell.angle_beta   90.00
_cell.angle_gamma   90.00
#
_symmetry.space_group_name_H-M   'P 1'
#
loop_
_entity.id
_entity.type
_entity.pdbx_description
1 polymer ?
#
loop_
_entity_poly.entity_id
_entity_poly.type
_entity_poly.pdbx_seq_one_letter_code
_entity_poly.pdbx_strand_id
1 'polypeptide(L)'
;MEFNKPKSLNLAGDLAKNFDEFQEEVLEYFEATETGTKSSGVQIARLKNLLGRDAVRLYKTLTTIKPEEETVNGILSVLKSHCLEERCKFEMESHKQILDKEYESLLQQFSKDLDRIQVRNQQELERKVFSASNIFRPTFIYHYMSYNLTLYSSF
;
A
#
# COMPACT_ATOMS: atom_id res chain seq x y z
N MET A 1 -39.61 4.12 -29.80
CA MET A 1 -38.75 3.88 -28.63
C MET A 1 -37.43 4.55 -28.91
N GLU A 2 -37.05 5.58 -28.15
CA GLU A 2 -35.69 6.12 -28.21
C GLU A 2 -34.78 5.16 -27.43
N PHE A 3 -33.92 4.45 -28.15
CA PHE A 3 -32.90 3.63 -27.49
C PHE A 3 -31.83 4.58 -26.96
N ASN A 4 -31.72 4.66 -25.64
CA ASN A 4 -30.71 5.48 -25.00
C ASN A 4 -29.33 4.93 -25.35
N LYS A 5 -28.50 5.78 -25.96
CA LYS A 5 -27.13 5.44 -26.31
C LYS A 5 -26.28 5.32 -25.03
N PRO A 6 -25.48 4.25 -24.87
CA PRO A 6 -24.56 4.11 -23.76
C PRO A 6 -23.63 5.30 -23.63
N LYS A 7 -23.20 5.58 -22.39
CA LYS A 7 -22.15 6.57 -22.18
C LYS A 7 -20.81 6.00 -22.68
N SER A 8 -19.90 6.88 -23.07
CA SER A 8 -18.55 6.45 -23.44
C SER A 8 -17.81 5.91 -22.22
N LEU A 9 -16.92 4.94 -22.46
CA LEU A 9 -16.12 4.34 -21.39
C LEU A 9 -15.37 5.41 -20.60
N ASN A 10 -15.63 5.47 -19.30
CA ASN A 10 -14.95 6.38 -18.39
C ASN A 10 -13.63 5.76 -17.91
N LEU A 11 -12.52 6.40 -18.27
CA LEU A 11 -11.17 5.97 -17.89
C LEU A 11 -10.66 6.63 -16.59
N ALA A 12 -11.52 7.37 -15.87
CA ALA A 12 -11.18 8.02 -14.61
C ALA A 12 -11.80 7.28 -13.40
N GLY A 13 -11.08 7.22 -12.28
CA GLY A 13 -11.55 6.58 -11.05
C GLY A 13 -11.34 5.07 -11.08
N ASP A 14 -12.37 4.30 -10.73
CA ASP A 14 -12.32 2.83 -10.76
C ASP A 14 -12.55 2.30 -12.18
N LEU A 15 -11.46 2.06 -12.91
CA LEU A 15 -11.51 1.60 -14.30
C LEU A 15 -12.22 0.25 -14.46
N ALA A 16 -12.07 -0.67 -13.49
CA ALA A 16 -12.67 -2.00 -13.57
C ALA A 16 -14.19 -1.90 -13.46
N LYS A 17 -14.68 -1.17 -12.45
CA LYS A 17 -16.11 -0.95 -12.27
C LYS A 17 -16.74 -0.20 -13.45
N ASN A 18 -16.10 0.89 -13.90
CA ASN A 18 -16.56 1.66 -15.05
C ASN A 18 -16.64 0.80 -16.31
N PHE A 19 -15.71 -0.15 -16.48
CA PHE A 19 -15.71 -1.04 -17.63
C PHE A 19 -16.82 -2.09 -17.55
N ASP A 20 -17.07 -2.68 -16.38
CA ASP A 20 -18.17 -3.63 -16.21
C ASP A 20 -19.52 -2.96 -16.48
N GLU A 21 -19.77 -1.76 -15.92
CA GLU A 21 -20.98 -0.96 -16.20
C GLU A 21 -21.11 -0.63 -17.70
N PHE A 22 -20.03 -0.18 -18.34
CA PHE A 22 -20.01 0.11 -19.78
C PHE A 22 -20.28 -1.15 -20.63
N GLN A 23 -19.69 -2.28 -20.27
CA GLN A 23 -19.86 -3.53 -21.01
C GLN A 23 -21.33 -3.97 -20.98
N GLU A 24 -21.99 -3.89 -19.82
CA GLU A 24 -23.41 -4.17 -19.68
C GLU A 24 -24.27 -3.25 -20.55
N GLU A 25 -24.09 -1.92 -20.43
CA GLU A 25 -24.84 -0.94 -21.24
C GLU A 25 -24.67 -1.17 -22.75
N VAL A 26 -23.46 -1.50 -23.20
CA VAL A 26 -23.17 -1.74 -24.62
C VAL A 26 -23.83 -3.02 -25.12
N LEU A 27 -23.81 -4.10 -24.33
CA LEU A 27 -24.44 -5.36 -24.71
C LEU A 27 -25.96 -5.21 -24.81
N GLU A 28 -26.58 -4.53 -23.85
CA GLU A 28 -28.01 -4.18 -23.90
C GLU A 28 -28.34 -3.33 -25.13
N TYR A 29 -27.53 -2.30 -25.42
CA TYR A 29 -27.71 -1.48 -26.61
C TYR A 29 -27.54 -2.29 -27.91
N PHE A 30 -26.61 -3.25 -27.94
CA PHE A 30 -26.39 -4.10 -29.11
C PHE A 30 -27.55 -5.04 -29.37
N GLU A 31 -28.13 -5.61 -28.31
CA GLU A 31 -29.34 -6.44 -28.39
C GLU A 31 -30.53 -5.59 -28.84
N ALA A 32 -30.76 -4.46 -28.19
CA ALA A 32 -31.88 -3.57 -28.46
C ALA A 32 -31.86 -2.95 -29.87
N THR A 33 -30.68 -2.75 -30.45
CA THR A 33 -30.51 -2.21 -31.82
C THR A 33 -30.28 -3.28 -32.88
N GLU A 34 -30.44 -4.55 -32.52
CA GLU A 34 -30.16 -5.71 -33.37
C GLU A 34 -28.77 -5.64 -34.02
N THR A 35 -27.79 -5.04 -33.33
CA THR A 35 -26.41 -4.88 -33.82
C THR A 35 -25.78 -6.24 -34.09
N GLY A 36 -26.14 -7.28 -33.33
CA GLY A 36 -25.68 -8.65 -33.54
C GLY A 36 -26.04 -9.24 -34.92
N THR A 37 -27.05 -8.71 -35.61
CA THR A 37 -27.43 -9.16 -36.97
C THR A 37 -26.60 -8.52 -38.08
N LYS A 38 -25.78 -7.51 -37.76
CA LYS A 38 -24.98 -6.77 -38.73
C LYS A 38 -23.63 -7.45 -38.99
N SER A 39 -22.93 -7.03 -40.04
CA SER A 39 -21.59 -7.55 -40.33
C SER A 39 -20.59 -7.19 -39.23
N SER A 40 -19.57 -8.04 -39.03
CA SER A 40 -18.54 -7.84 -37.99
C SER A 40 -17.93 -6.43 -38.02
N GLY A 41 -17.60 -5.92 -39.22
CA GLY A 41 -17.06 -4.57 -39.38
C GLY A 41 -18.00 -3.45 -38.90
N VAL A 42 -19.32 -3.60 -39.10
CA VAL A 42 -20.31 -2.64 -38.60
C VAL A 42 -20.44 -2.70 -37.09
N GLN A 43 -20.41 -3.91 -36.52
CA GLN A 43 -20.46 -4.08 -35.06
C GLN A 43 -19.23 -3.46 -34.38
N ILE A 44 -18.04 -3.68 -34.94
CA ILE A 44 -16.78 -3.10 -34.45
C ILE A 44 -16.79 -1.58 -34.58
N ALA A 45 -17.25 -1.05 -35.72
CA ALA A 45 -17.36 0.41 -35.90
C ALA A 45 -18.32 1.04 -34.89
N ARG A 46 -19.46 0.39 -34.60
CA ARG A 46 -20.40 0.82 -33.56
C ARG A 46 -19.74 0.79 -32.18
N LEU A 47 -19.05 -0.29 -31.83
CA LEU A 47 -18.34 -0.40 -30.56
C LEU A 47 -17.28 0.70 -30.42
N LYS A 48 -16.44 0.92 -31.43
CA LYS A 48 -15.39 1.96 -31.42
C LYS A 48 -15.99 3.36 -31.23
N ASN A 49 -17.16 3.63 -31.80
CA ASN A 49 -17.88 4.88 -31.58
C ASN A 49 -18.44 5.01 -30.15
N LEU A 50 -18.87 3.90 -29.53
CA LEU A 50 -19.34 3.88 -28.14
C LEU A 50 -18.19 3.98 -27.15
N LEU A 51 -17.05 3.32 -27.40
CA LEU A 51 -15.85 3.40 -26.56
C LEU A 51 -15.38 4.84 -26.37
N GLY A 52 -15.45 5.66 -27.42
CA GLY A 52 -14.98 7.04 -27.40
C GLY A 52 -13.48 7.16 -27.72
N ARG A 53 -13.03 8.39 -27.93
CA ARG A 53 -11.69 8.67 -28.49
C ARG A 53 -10.55 8.16 -27.62
N ASP A 54 -10.62 8.38 -26.31
CA ASP A 54 -9.53 8.00 -25.40
C ASP A 54 -9.44 6.49 -25.21
N ALA A 55 -10.57 5.80 -25.05
CA ALA A 55 -10.60 4.34 -24.95
C ALA A 55 -10.13 3.65 -26.24
N VAL A 56 -10.48 4.19 -27.41
CA VAL A 56 -9.96 3.70 -28.69
C VAL A 56 -8.45 3.93 -28.81
N ARG A 57 -7.94 5.06 -28.33
CA ARG A 57 -6.48 5.32 -28.30
C ARG A 57 -5.78 4.31 -27.39
N LEU A 58 -6.31 4.07 -26.20
CA LEU A 58 -5.78 3.07 -25.27
C LEU A 58 -5.78 1.68 -25.90
N TYR A 59 -6.92 1.24 -26.44
CA TYR A 59 -7.03 -0.05 -27.12
C TYR A 59 -5.97 -0.24 -28.20
N LYS A 60 -5.72 0.79 -29.03
CA LYS A 60 -4.68 0.75 -30.08
C LYS A 60 -3.27 0.57 -29.53
N THR A 61 -3.00 1.03 -28.30
CA THR A 61 -1.72 0.83 -27.62
C THR A 61 -1.60 -0.57 -27.03
N LEU A 62 -2.71 -1.18 -26.64
CA LEU A 62 -2.77 -2.50 -26.01
C LEU A 62 -2.87 -3.66 -27.02
N THR A 63 -3.48 -3.41 -28.18
CA THR A 63 -3.72 -4.44 -29.19
C THR A 63 -2.51 -4.64 -30.10
N THR A 64 -2.10 -5.88 -30.29
CA THR A 64 -1.11 -6.31 -31.28
C THR A 64 -1.77 -6.94 -32.51
N ILE A 65 -3.10 -7.05 -32.50
CA ILE A 65 -3.89 -7.73 -33.52
C ILE A 65 -4.09 -6.79 -34.72
N LYS A 66 -4.03 -7.34 -35.93
CA LYS A 66 -4.32 -6.58 -37.16
C LYS A 66 -5.79 -6.13 -37.17
N PRO A 67 -6.12 -4.96 -37.74
CA PRO A 67 -7.49 -4.44 -37.79
C PRO A 67 -8.51 -5.38 -38.47
N GLU A 68 -8.03 -6.29 -39.31
CA GLU A 68 -8.84 -7.20 -40.12
C GLU A 68 -9.32 -8.44 -39.34
N GLU A 69 -8.68 -8.76 -38.21
CA GLU A 69 -9.01 -9.91 -37.35
C GLU A 69 -9.72 -9.49 -36.05
N GLU A 70 -9.99 -8.19 -35.89
CA GLU A 70 -10.67 -7.69 -34.71
C GLU A 70 -12.10 -8.23 -34.61
N THR A 71 -12.56 -8.45 -33.37
CA THR A 71 -13.95 -8.81 -33.06
C THR A 71 -14.42 -7.98 -31.87
N VAL A 72 -15.74 -7.80 -31.72
CA VAL A 72 -16.33 -7.10 -30.57
C VAL A 72 -15.85 -7.72 -29.26
N ASN A 73 -15.92 -9.05 -29.14
CA ASN A 73 -15.49 -9.78 -27.95
C ASN A 73 -13.98 -9.64 -27.71
N GLY A 74 -13.17 -9.64 -28.77
CA GLY A 74 -11.72 -9.43 -28.66
C GLY A 74 -11.36 -8.03 -28.16
N ILE A 75 -12.06 -7.00 -28.62
CA ILE A 75 -11.85 -5.63 -28.13
C ILE A 75 -12.24 -5.52 -26.65
N LEU A 76 -13.42 -6.05 -26.30
CA LEU A 76 -13.90 -6.05 -24.93
C LEU A 76 -12.99 -6.85 -24.00
N SER A 77 -12.46 -8.01 -24.43
CA SER A 77 -11.59 -8.83 -23.60
C SER A 77 -10.24 -8.17 -23.33
N VAL A 78 -9.62 -7.54 -24.33
CA VAL A 78 -8.35 -6.80 -24.17
C VAL A 78 -8.53 -5.64 -23.19
N LEU A 79 -9.60 -4.85 -23.35
CA LEU A 79 -9.90 -3.75 -22.45
C LEU A 79 -10.21 -4.24 -21.03
N LYS A 80 -11.00 -5.31 -20.89
CA LYS A 80 -11.30 -5.93 -19.59
C LYS A 80 -10.02 -6.36 -18.88
N SER A 81 -9.13 -7.05 -19.58
CA SER A 81 -7.85 -7.49 -19.03
C SER A 81 -7.01 -6.31 -18.51
N HIS A 82 -6.91 -5.24 -19.29
CA HIS A 82 -6.18 -4.04 -18.89
C HIS A 82 -6.81 -3.37 -17.66
N CYS A 83 -8.13 -3.20 -17.62
CA CYS A 83 -8.81 -2.60 -16.47
C CYS A 83 -8.62 -3.42 -15.18
N LEU A 84 -8.62 -4.75 -15.28
CA LEU A 84 -8.33 -5.64 -14.14
C LEU A 84 -6.88 -5.55 -13.69
N GLU A 85 -5.94 -5.46 -14.64
CA GLU A 85 -4.52 -5.30 -14.34
C GLU A 85 -4.26 -3.98 -13.59
N GLU A 86 -4.87 -2.87 -14.03
CA GLU A 86 -4.74 -1.58 -13.37
C GLU A 86 -5.34 -1.59 -11.96
N ARG A 87 -6.48 -2.26 -11.75
CA ARG A 87 -7.04 -2.46 -10.40
C ARG A 87 -6.06 -3.23 -9.51
N CYS A 88 -5.50 -4.33 -10.02
CA CYS A 88 -4.55 -5.15 -9.28
C CYS A 88 -3.28 -4.35 -8.90
N LYS A 89 -2.73 -3.56 -9.83
CA LYS A 89 -1.59 -2.67 -9.56
C LYS A 89 -1.90 -1.66 -8.46
N PHE A 90 -3.08 -1.04 -8.51
CA PHE A 90 -3.51 -0.08 -7.51
C PHE A 90 -3.66 -0.73 -6.12
N GLU A 91 -4.32 -1.89 -6.05
CA GLU A 91 -4.46 -2.67 -4.81
C GLU A 91 -3.09 -3.06 -4.24
N MET A 92 -2.18 -3.53 -5.10
CA MET A 92 -0.81 -3.91 -4.69
C MET A 92 -0.02 -2.72 -4.14
N GLU A 93 -0.08 -1.55 -4.79
CA GLU A 93 0.59 -0.34 -4.30
C GLU A 93 -0.02 0.15 -2.99
N SER A 94 -1.35 0.08 -2.85
CA SER A 94 -2.05 0.39 -1.59
C SER A 94 -1.58 -0.52 -0.45
N HIS A 95 -1.53 -1.84 -0.68
CA HIS A 95 -1.04 -2.79 0.31
C HIS A 95 0.42 -2.56 0.68
N LYS A 96 1.28 -2.26 -0.30
CA LYS A 96 2.67 -1.90 -0.06
C LYS A 96 2.79 -0.67 0.85
N GLN A 97 2.01 0.39 0.60
CA GLN A 97 2.02 1.59 1.44
C GLN A 97 1.56 1.31 2.88
N ILE A 98 0.63 0.37 3.07
CA ILE A 98 0.22 -0.07 4.41
C ILE A 98 1.39 -0.76 5.12
N LEU A 99 2.03 -1.72 4.45
CA LEU A 99 3.18 -2.44 4.99
C LEU A 99 4.33 -1.49 5.35
N ASP A 100 4.65 -0.53 4.48
CA ASP A 100 5.69 0.47 4.74
C ASP A 100 5.38 1.29 6.01
N LYS A 101 4.12 1.69 6.22
CA LYS A 101 3.70 2.41 7.42
C LYS A 101 3.75 1.55 8.68
N GLU A 102 3.32 0.29 8.59
CA GLU A 102 3.38 -0.65 9.70
C GLU A 102 4.82 -0.93 10.12
N TYR A 103 5.71 -1.09 9.14
CA TYR A 103 7.14 -1.28 9.37
C TYR A 103 7.77 -0.07 10.08
N GLU A 104 7.53 1.14 9.59
CA GLU A 104 8.02 2.37 10.23
C GLU A 104 7.47 2.54 11.65
N SER A 105 6.19 2.26 11.86
CA SER A 105 5.57 2.29 13.18
C SER A 105 6.24 1.30 14.13
N LEU A 106 6.53 0.08 13.67
CA LEU A 106 7.20 -0.94 14.47
C LEU A 106 8.65 -0.55 14.81
N LEU A 107 9.40 0.00 13.85
CA LEU A 107 10.75 0.51 14.10
C LEU A 107 10.73 1.61 15.17
N GLN A 108 9.80 2.56 15.07
CA GLN A 108 9.66 3.62 16.06
C GLN A 108 9.32 3.08 17.46
N GLN A 109 8.51 2.02 17.55
CA GLN A 109 8.21 1.36 18.82
C GLN A 109 9.47 0.74 19.42
N PHE A 110 10.23 -0.02 18.64
CA PHE A 110 11.48 -0.63 19.12
C PHE A 110 12.50 0.41 19.56
N SER A 111 12.71 1.50 18.81
CA SER A 111 13.60 2.57 19.23
C SER A 111 13.19 3.16 20.58
N LYS A 112 11.90 3.45 20.77
CA LYS A 112 11.39 3.99 22.05
C LYS A 112 11.59 3.02 23.20
N ASP A 113 11.39 1.73 22.98
CA ASP A 113 11.57 0.73 24.04
C ASP A 113 13.05 0.51 24.37
N LEU A 114 13.94 0.55 23.38
CA LEU A 114 15.39 0.55 23.61
C LEU A 114 15.83 1.75 24.45
N ASP A 115 15.38 2.96 24.11
CA ASP A 115 15.69 4.17 24.87
C ASP A 115 15.19 4.07 26.32
N ARG A 116 13.97 3.56 26.53
CA ARG A 116 13.41 3.34 27.87
C ARG A 116 14.23 2.35 28.67
N ILE A 117 14.66 1.25 28.06
CA ILE A 117 15.50 0.23 28.72
C ILE A 117 16.87 0.83 29.06
N GLN A 118 17.49 1.57 28.13
CA GLN A 118 18.78 2.21 28.36
C GLN A 118 18.73 3.21 29.52
N VAL A 119 17.70 4.06 29.57
CA VAL A 119 17.49 5.00 30.68
C VAL A 119 17.28 4.26 32.01
N ARG A 120 16.47 3.20 32.04
CA ARG A 120 16.26 2.40 33.26
C ARG A 120 17.57 1.80 33.76
N ASN A 121 18.34 1.18 32.87
CA ASN A 121 19.62 0.56 33.22
C ASN A 121 20.62 1.59 33.77
N GLN A 122 20.67 2.78 33.16
CA GLN A 122 21.52 3.88 33.62
C GLN A 122 21.12 4.34 35.03
N GLN A 123 19.83 4.52 35.29
CA GLN A 123 19.33 4.88 36.62
C GLN A 123 19.64 3.79 37.67
N GLU A 124 19.54 2.51 37.31
CA GLU A 124 19.88 1.42 38.23
C GLU A 124 21.38 1.37 38.55
N LEU A 125 22.25 1.61 37.55
CA LEU A 125 23.69 1.72 37.74
C LEU A 125 24.03 2.88 38.68
N GLU A 126 23.44 4.05 38.47
CA GLU A 126 23.66 5.22 39.34
C GLU A 126 23.22 4.95 40.78
N ARG A 127 22.07 4.30 41.00
CA ARG A 127 21.63 3.88 42.34
C ARG A 127 22.60 2.90 42.99
N LYS A 128 23.12 1.92 42.23
CA LYS A 128 24.10 0.95 42.74
C LYS A 128 25.42 1.63 43.11
N VAL A 129 25.93 2.52 42.26
CA VAL A 129 27.16 3.30 42.52
C VAL A 129 26.99 4.18 43.76
N PHE A 130 25.88 4.91 43.85
CA PHE A 130 25.56 5.74 45.02
C PHE A 130 25.53 4.90 46.31
N SER A 131 24.83 3.76 46.27
CA SER A 131 24.73 2.85 47.42
C SER A 131 26.09 2.30 47.84
N ALA A 132 26.92 1.84 46.89
CA ALA A 132 28.27 1.35 47.16
C ALA A 132 29.17 2.43 47.79
N SER A 133 29.13 3.65 47.27
CA SER A 133 29.93 4.77 47.78
C SER A 133 29.57 5.15 49.22
N ASN A 134 28.29 5.09 49.59
CA ASN A 134 27.81 5.39 50.93
C ASN A 134 28.06 4.26 51.94
N ILE A 135 28.21 3.00 51.51
CA ILE A 135 28.59 1.89 52.40
C ILE A 135 30.10 1.92 52.69
N PHE A 136 30.91 2.30 51.69
CA PHE A 136 32.37 2.31 51.84
C PHE A 136 32.88 3.48 52.69
N ARG A 137 32.24 4.65 52.61
CA ARG A 137 32.65 5.86 53.37
C ARG A 137 32.66 5.69 54.89
N PRO A 138 31.59 5.20 55.55
CA PRO A 138 31.59 4.95 56.99
C PRO A 138 32.65 3.92 57.36
N THR A 139 32.75 2.83 56.60
CA THR A 139 33.69 1.73 56.87
C THR A 139 35.15 2.21 56.87
N PHE A 140 35.52 3.07 55.92
CA PHE A 140 36.86 3.67 55.88
C PHE A 140 37.13 4.59 57.08
N ILE A 141 36.14 5.39 57.49
CA ILE A 141 36.25 6.27 58.66
C ILE A 141 36.40 5.44 59.95
N TYR A 142 35.58 4.40 60.13
CA TYR A 142 35.66 3.51 61.29
C TYR A 142 37.00 2.76 61.34
N HIS A 143 37.49 2.27 60.20
CA HIS A 143 38.78 1.58 60.16
C HIS A 143 39.95 2.53 60.46
N TYR A 144 39.95 3.74 59.88
CA TYR A 144 40.97 4.76 60.15
C TYR A 144 40.96 5.23 61.62
N MET A 145 39.78 5.41 62.22
CA MET A 145 39.65 5.75 63.64
C MET A 145 40.15 4.62 64.54
N SER A 146 39.81 3.36 64.23
CA SER A 146 40.26 2.19 65.00
C SER A 146 41.78 1.99 64.96
N TYR A 147 42.41 2.19 63.80
CA TYR A 147 43.87 2.11 63.62
C TYR A 147 44.63 3.18 64.41
N ASN A 148 44.11 4.41 64.46
CA ASN A 148 44.73 5.48 65.25
C ASN A 148 44.57 5.22 66.76
N LEU A 149 43.46 4.60 67.20
CA LEU A 149 43.23 4.27 68.59
C LEU A 149 44.17 3.15 69.09
N THR A 150 44.44 2.12 68.27
CA THR A 150 45.37 1.03 68.61
C THR A 150 46.84 1.46 68.58
N LEU A 151 47.21 2.40 67.72
CA LEU A 151 48.56 3.00 67.74
C LEU A 151 48.79 3.86 68.99
N TYR A 152 47.76 4.58 69.46
CA TYR A 152 47.85 5.37 70.68
C TYR A 152 47.85 4.52 71.97
N SER A 153 47.24 3.33 71.95
CA SER A 153 47.28 2.41 73.11
C SER A 153 48.55 1.55 73.19
N SER A 154 49.47 1.70 72.24
CA SER A 154 50.72 0.95 72.16
C SER A 154 51.96 1.77 72.59
N PHE A 155 51.74 2.96 73.16
CA PHE A 155 52.73 3.81 73.84
C PHE A 155 52.38 3.93 75.31
#